data_AF-A0A9P9CSY1-F1
#
_entry.id   AF-A0A9P9CSY1-F1
#
_cell.length_a   1.000
_cell.length_b   1.000
_cell.length_c   1.000
_cell.angle_alpha   90.00
_cell.angle_beta   90.00
_cell.angle_gamma   90.00
#
_symmetry.space_group_name_H-M   'P 1'
#
loop_
_entity.id
_entity.type
_entity.pdbx_description
1 polymer ?
#
loop_
_entity_poly.entity_id
_entity_poly.type
_entity_poly.pdbx_seq_one_letter_code
_entity_poly.pdbx_strand_id
1 'polypeptide(L)'
;MLFVNGWQMGRYHASIGPQKAFPVHEGILNYHGKNTVVLSLWAVGNATADLSISDLQLKVDSVVRGGLPHIEPVWVQRDVY
;
A
#
# COMPACT_ATOMS: atom_id res chain seq x y z
N MET A 1 3.36 4.80 -6.98
CA MET A 1 2.14 4.81 -6.14
C MET A 1 1.93 3.43 -5.54
N LEU A 2 1.40 3.35 -4.32
CA LEU A 2 1.12 2.10 -3.61
C LEU A 2 -0.39 1.88 -3.47
N PHE A 3 -0.85 0.69 -3.82
CA PHE A 3 -2.22 0.24 -3.62
C PHE A 3 -2.25 -1.08 -2.86
N VAL A 4 -3.17 -1.21 -1.92
CA VAL A 4 -3.42 -2.45 -1.17
C VAL A 4 -4.90 -2.75 -1.19
N ASN A 5 -5.26 -3.94 -1.69
CA ASN A 5 -6.63 -4.33 -1.94
C ASN A 5 -7.40 -3.17 -2.59
N GLY A 6 -6.85 -2.63 -3.69
CA GLY A 6 -7.35 -1.50 -4.50
C GLY A 6 -7.50 -0.13 -3.83
N TRP A 7 -7.23 0.02 -2.53
CA TRP A 7 -7.13 1.32 -1.87
C TRP A 7 -5.77 1.96 -2.14
N GLN A 8 -5.74 3.24 -2.48
CA GLN A 8 -4.50 3.99 -2.69
C GLN A 8 -3.90 4.41 -1.35
N MET A 9 -2.77 3.80 -0.97
CA MET A 9 -2.14 3.99 0.34
C MET A 9 -1.06 5.08 0.35
N GLY A 10 -0.65 5.55 -0.83
CA GLY A 10 0.26 6.68 -0.91
C GLY A 10 0.99 6.81 -2.23
N ARG A 11 1.74 7.91 -2.34
CA ARG A 11 2.64 8.19 -3.46
C ARG A 11 4.04 8.45 -2.91
N TYR A 12 4.97 7.61 -3.33
CA TYR A 12 6.39 7.85 -3.13
C TYR A 12 6.93 8.74 -4.27
N HIS A 13 7.69 9.78 -3.91
CA HIS A 13 8.37 10.66 -4.86
C HIS A 13 9.86 10.69 -4.50
N ALA A 14 10.67 9.98 -5.29
CA ALA A 14 12.06 9.68 -4.95
C ALA A 14 12.97 10.91 -4.82
N SER A 15 12.71 11.97 -5.60
CA SER A 15 13.51 13.19 -5.64
C SER A 15 13.16 14.21 -4.55
N ILE A 16 11.96 14.13 -3.97
CA ILE A 16 11.47 15.13 -3.00
C ILE A 16 11.55 14.60 -1.57
N GLY A 17 11.13 13.35 -1.32
CA GLY A 17 11.13 12.78 0.05
C GLY A 17 10.32 13.59 1.07
N PRO A 18 10.35 13.26 2.38
CA PRO A 18 11.15 12.24 3.06
C PRO A 18 10.40 10.91 3.32
N GLN A 19 9.11 10.84 2.99
CA GLN A 19 8.28 9.70 3.35
C GLN A 19 8.73 8.41 2.66
N LYS A 20 9.18 7.43 3.46
CA LYS A 20 9.57 6.08 3.01
C LYS A 20 8.72 4.97 3.62
N ALA A 21 7.89 5.29 4.62
CA ALA A 21 6.98 4.37 5.27
C ALA A 21 5.53 4.74 4.93
N PHE A 22 4.74 3.74 4.57
CA PHE A 22 3.32 3.87 4.23
C PHE A 22 2.52 2.90 5.11
N PRO A 23 2.04 3.35 6.28
CA PRO A 23 1.25 2.51 7.16
C PRO A 23 -0.03 2.05 6.48
N VAL A 24 -0.34 0.76 6.61
CA VAL A 24 -1.58 0.17 6.12
C VAL A 24 -2.26 -0.52 7.29
N HIS A 25 -3.44 -0.01 7.65
CA HIS A 25 -4.18 -0.50 8.80
C HIS A 25 -4.88 -1.83 8.50
N GLU A 26 -5.16 -2.58 9.56
CA GLU A 26 -6.10 -3.69 9.54
C GLU A 26 -7.46 -3.24 8.96
N GLY A 27 -8.12 -4.13 8.23
CA GLY A 27 -9.31 -3.84 7.44
C GLY A 27 -8.94 -3.56 5.99
N ILE A 28 -8.03 -2.62 5.70
CA ILE A 28 -7.47 -2.51 4.34
C ILE A 28 -6.61 -3.74 4.05
N LEU A 29 -5.74 -4.10 4.98
CA LEU A 29 -5.11 -5.42 5.01
C LEU A 29 -6.07 -6.41 5.68
N ASN A 30 -6.34 -7.51 4.99
CA ASN A 30 -6.95 -8.69 5.58
C ASN A 30 -5.87 -9.50 6.30
N TYR A 31 -5.88 -9.50 7.63
CA TYR A 31 -4.87 -10.19 8.44
C TYR A 31 -5.04 -11.72 8.45
N HIS A 32 -6.19 -12.23 8.01
CA HIS A 32 -6.54 -13.65 8.02
C HIS A 32 -6.77 -14.22 6.61
N GLY A 33 -6.26 -13.52 5.59
CA GLY A 33 -6.60 -13.82 4.19
C GLY A 33 -5.57 -13.30 3.20
N LYS A 34 -5.92 -13.45 1.91
CA LYS A 34 -5.05 -13.03 0.81
C LYS A 34 -5.22 -11.52 0.57
N ASN A 35 -4.10 -10.83 0.44
CA ASN A 35 -4.05 -9.43 0.05
C ASN A 35 -3.44 -9.29 -1.35
N THR A 36 -3.91 -8.30 -2.09
CA THR A 36 -3.35 -7.90 -3.38
C THR A 36 -2.67 -6.55 -3.22
N VAL A 37 -1.36 -6.51 -3.48
CA VAL A 37 -0.56 -5.28 -3.44
C VAL A 37 -0.14 -4.93 -4.86
N VAL A 38 -0.36 -3.67 -5.26
CA VAL A 38 0.00 -3.16 -6.58
C VAL A 38 0.86 -1.91 -6.44
N LEU A 39 1.90 -1.86 -7.26
CA LEU A 39 2.75 -0.69 -7.41
C LEU A 39 2.66 -0.15 -8.83
N SER A 40 2.46 1.16 -8.94
CA SER A 40 2.63 1.89 -10.19
C SER A 40 3.93 2.69 -10.13
N LEU A 41 4.86 2.38 -11.03
CA LEU A 41 6.16 3.03 -11.14
C LEU A 41 6.15 3.96 -12.35
N TRP A 42 6.61 5.19 -12.14
CA TRP A 42 6.80 6.17 -13.21
C TRP A 42 8.24 6.70 -13.14
N ALA A 43 9.04 6.33 -14.13
CA ALA A 43 10.37 6.89 -14.33
C ALA A 43 10.25 8.23 -15.06
N VAL A 44 10.90 9.27 -14.51
CA VAL A 44 10.99 10.59 -15.14
C VAL A 44 12.18 10.65 -16.11
N GLY A 45 13.23 9.87 -15.84
CA GLY A 45 14.41 9.74 -16.70
C GLY A 45 14.29 8.62 -17.72
N ASN A 46 15.34 8.48 -18.54
CA ASN A 46 15.40 7.52 -19.64
C ASN A 46 16.30 6.31 -19.33
N ALA A 47 16.90 6.25 -18.13
CA ALA A 47 17.78 5.17 -17.76
C ALA A 47 16.96 3.95 -17.32
N THR A 48 17.41 2.75 -17.69
CA THR A 48 16.78 1.50 -17.23
C THR A 48 16.83 1.34 -15.72
N ALA A 49 17.85 1.92 -15.07
CA ALA A 49 17.96 1.96 -13.61
C ALA A 49 16.78 2.71 -12.95
N ASP A 50 16.17 3.70 -13.62
CA ASP A 50 15.05 4.48 -13.10
C ASP A 50 13.75 3.65 -12.98
N LEU A 51 13.69 2.49 -13.67
CA LEU A 51 12.59 1.54 -13.62
C LEU A 51 12.76 0.47 -12.54
N SER A 52 13.73 0.63 -11.64
CA SER A 52 14.00 -0.32 -10.56
C SER A 52 13.58 0.23 -9.19
N ILE A 53 13.08 -0.66 -8.32
CA ILE A 53 12.83 -0.37 -6.91
C ILE A 53 13.85 -1.19 -6.11
N SER A 54 14.79 -0.51 -5.46
CA SER A 54 15.93 -1.17 -4.81
C SER A 54 15.55 -1.87 -3.51
N ASP A 55 14.56 -1.35 -2.78
CA ASP A 55 14.13 -1.89 -1.50
C ASP A 55 12.64 -1.66 -1.29
N LEU A 56 11.91 -2.75 -1.05
CA LEU A 56 10.48 -2.76 -0.75
C LEU A 56 10.20 -3.89 0.23
N GLN A 57 9.74 -3.54 1.42
CA GLN A 57 9.52 -4.51 2.49
C GLN A 57 8.18 -4.24 3.17
N LEU A 58 7.48 -5.31 3.51
CA LEU A 58 6.39 -5.26 4.46
C LEU A 58 6.97 -5.49 5.85
N LYS A 59 6.90 -4.47 6.71
CA LYS A 59 7.41 -4.53 8.08
C LYS A 59 6.27 -4.36 9.07
N VAL A 60 6.28 -5.18 10.12
CA VAL A 60 5.45 -4.95 11.31
C VAL A 60 6.11 -3.86 12.14
N ASP A 61 5.42 -2.72 12.30
CA ASP A 61 5.95 -1.59 13.06
C ASP A 61 5.79 -1.80 14.57
N SER A 62 4.59 -2.22 15.01
CA SER A 62 4.32 -2.62 16.39
C SER A 62 3.15 -3.61 16.47
N VAL A 63 3.10 -4.41 17.53
CA VAL A 63 1.97 -5.30 17.84
C VAL A 63 1.32 -4.80 19.13
N VAL A 64 0.10 -4.27 19.02
CA VAL A 64 -0.66 -3.70 20.15
C VAL A 64 -1.95 -4.48 20.30
N ARG A 65 -2.29 -4.89 21.52
CA ARG A 65 -3.55 -5.60 21.82
C ARG A 65 -4.68 -4.58 22.00
N GLY A 66 -5.59 -4.50 21.05
CA GLY A 66 -6.82 -3.71 21.13
C GLY A 66 -8.00 -4.48 21.75
N GLY A 67 -9.08 -3.76 22.11
CA GLY A 67 -10.33 -4.32 22.66
C GLY A 67 -11.56 -4.16 21.75
N LEU A 68 -11.37 -3.69 20.51
CA LEU A 68 -12.45 -3.46 19.55
C LEU A 68 -12.67 -4.69 18.66
N PRO A 69 -13.92 -4.97 18.23
CA PRO A 69 -14.21 -6.07 17.31
C PRO A 69 -13.64 -5.81 15.91
N HIS A 70 -13.25 -6.89 15.24
CA HIS A 70 -12.65 -6.92 13.90
C HIS A 70 -13.66 -6.52 12.81
N ILE A 71 -13.31 -5.57 11.93
CA ILE A 71 -14.16 -5.09 10.83
C ILE A 71 -13.36 -5.16 9.52
N GLU A 72 -13.83 -5.98 8.57
CA GLU A 72 -13.26 -6.06 7.22
C GLU A 72 -14.14 -5.30 6.21
N PRO A 73 -13.64 -4.26 5.52
CA PRO A 73 -14.34 -3.67 4.39
C PRO A 73 -14.40 -4.65 3.21
N VAL A 74 -15.62 -4.99 2.79
CA VAL A 74 -15.87 -5.87 1.64
C VAL A 74 -15.97 -5.04 0.36
N TRP A 75 -15.33 -5.51 -0.71
CA TRP A 75 -15.48 -4.94 -2.03
C TRP A 75 -16.90 -5.12 -2.56
N VAL A 76 -17.52 -4.01 -2.95
CA VAL A 76 -18.81 -3.99 -3.64
C VAL A 76 -18.62 -3.18 -4.92
N GLN A 77 -18.96 -3.77 -6.07
CA GLN A 77 -19.04 -3.05 -7.34
C GLN A 77 -20.04 -1.90 -7.19
N ARG A 78 -19.61 -0.68 -7.50
CA ARG A 78 -20.52 0.47 -7.57
C ARG A 78 -20.87 0.71 -9.02
N ASP A 79 -22.13 0.53 -9.36
CA ASP A 79 -22.66 0.95 -10.64
C ASP A 79 -22.72 2.47 -10.67
N VAL A 80 -22.15 3.05 -11.72
CA VAL A 80 -22.21 4.48 -12.03
C VAL A 80 -23.44 4.66 -12.91
N TYR A 81 -24.44 5.41 -12.44
CA TYR A 81 -25.54 5.89 -13.28
C TYR A 81 -25.01 6.78 -14.41
#